data_AF-A0A1I5A913-F1
#
_entry.id   AF-A0A1I5A913-F1
#
_cell.length_a   1.000
_cell.length_b   1.000
_cell.length_c   1.000
_cell.angle_alpha   90.00
_cell.angle_beta   90.00
_cell.angle_gamma   90.00
#
_symmetry.space_group_name_H-M   'P 1'
#
loop_
_entity.id
_entity.type
_entity.pdbx_description
1 polymer ?
#
loop_
_entity_poly.entity_id
_entity_poly.type
_entity_poly.pdbx_seq_one_letter_code
_entity_poly.pdbx_strand_id
1 'polypeptide(L)'
;MNKKISEIKKIIKEFRNIDGDFWNYGGNELIYEILDSFNNIEWEKLKVELNNFEDYEHSIFARAILSYENDRILNKVDIYEIFFMEFVLLNHLDDSDCLLQDIMYLENIRKPKLDLLQNVKEKIKILRSYEKSINDEKMFLFAENLIDDVIKKNYR
;
A
#
# COMPACT_ATOMS: atom_id res chain seq x y z
N MET A 1 -20.93 -3.92 3.50
CA MET A 1 -19.65 -3.59 4.14
C MET A 1 -19.30 -4.67 5.16
N ASN A 2 -18.12 -5.28 5.05
CA ASN A 2 -17.66 -6.33 5.98
C ASN A 2 -17.39 -5.71 7.36
N LYS A 3 -17.94 -6.28 8.43
CA LYS A 3 -17.79 -5.79 9.80
C LYS A 3 -16.33 -5.56 10.19
N LYS A 4 -15.43 -6.47 9.81
CA LYS A 4 -14.00 -6.35 10.15
C LYS A 4 -13.31 -5.20 9.42
N ILE A 5 -13.66 -4.96 8.16
CA ILE A 5 -13.14 -3.81 7.39
C ILE A 5 -13.65 -2.51 8.03
N SER A 6 -14.93 -2.47 8.43
CA SER A 6 -15.48 -1.33 9.19
C SER A 6 -14.73 -1.07 10.50
N GLU A 7 -14.28 -2.11 11.20
CA GLU A 7 -13.50 -2.00 12.43
C GLU A 7 -12.10 -1.42 12.17
N ILE A 8 -11.41 -1.86 11.11
CA ILE A 8 -10.13 -1.26 10.68
C ILE A 8 -10.31 0.24 10.39
N LYS A 9 -11.30 0.60 9.58
CA LYS A 9 -11.61 2.00 9.26
C LYS A 9 -11.90 2.83 10.52
N LYS A 10 -12.61 2.24 11.50
CA LYS A 10 -12.89 2.88 12.78
C LYS A 10 -11.60 3.15 13.58
N ILE A 11 -10.69 2.18 13.69
CA ILE A 11 -9.40 2.35 14.37
C ILE A 11 -8.61 3.48 13.71
N ILE A 12 -8.49 3.45 12.37
CA ILE A 12 -7.78 4.49 11.63
C ILE A 12 -8.39 5.87 11.90
N LYS A 13 -9.72 6.00 11.81
CA LYS A 13 -10.42 7.25 12.05
C LYS A 13 -10.25 7.78 13.48
N GLU A 14 -10.24 6.91 14.48
CA GLU A 14 -10.08 7.26 15.89
C GLU A 14 -8.69 7.84 16.17
N PHE A 15 -7.66 7.30 15.52
CA PHE A 15 -6.25 7.66 15.78
C PHE A 15 -5.59 8.48 14.66
N ARG A 16 -6.35 8.94 13.67
CA ARG A 16 -5.82 9.62 12.47
C ARG A 16 -4.93 10.85 12.72
N ASN A 17 -5.12 11.52 13.87
CA ASN A 17 -4.41 12.74 14.24
C ASN A 17 -3.25 12.49 15.21
N ILE A 18 -3.01 11.24 15.59
CA ILE A 18 -1.87 10.86 16.42
C ILE A 18 -0.65 10.67 15.52
N ASP A 19 0.51 11.04 16.04
CA ASP A 19 1.77 10.94 15.31
C ASP A 19 2.15 9.50 14.94
N GLY A 20 3.19 9.37 14.10
CA GLY A 20 3.69 8.08 13.63
C GLY A 20 4.23 7.18 14.74
N ASP A 21 4.64 7.73 15.88
CA ASP A 21 5.16 6.95 17.01
C ASP A 21 4.08 6.04 17.58
N PHE A 22 2.83 6.53 17.70
CA PHE A 22 1.72 5.67 18.10
C PHE A 22 1.57 4.47 17.17
N TRP A 23 1.60 4.68 15.86
CA TRP A 23 1.43 3.61 14.87
C TRP A 23 2.57 2.59 14.97
N ASN A 24 3.80 3.07 15.14
CA ASN A 24 5.00 2.24 15.28
C ASN A 24 5.07 1.47 16.61
N TYR A 25 4.51 2.00 17.70
CA TYR A 25 4.60 1.40 19.04
C TYR A 25 3.31 0.71 19.53
N GLY A 26 2.30 0.52 18.68
CA GLY A 26 1.14 -0.31 19.01
C GLY A 26 -0.13 -0.05 18.21
N GLY A 27 -0.26 1.10 17.55
CA GLY A 27 -1.45 1.41 16.74
C GLY A 27 -1.68 0.42 15.60
N ASN A 28 -0.59 -0.04 14.98
CA ASN A 28 -0.64 -1.06 13.94
C ASN A 28 -1.13 -2.42 14.46
N GLU A 29 -0.80 -2.81 15.70
CA GLU A 29 -1.22 -4.10 16.27
C GLU A 29 -2.76 -4.20 16.38
N LEU A 30 -3.45 -3.10 16.64
CA LEU A 30 -4.93 -3.08 16.65
C LEU A 30 -5.53 -3.46 15.28
N ILE A 31 -4.86 -3.06 14.20
CA ILE A 31 -5.24 -3.45 12.83
C ILE A 31 -4.83 -4.91 12.59
N TYR A 32 -3.65 -5.32 13.04
CA TYR A 32 -3.11 -6.66 12.85
C TYR A 32 -3.96 -7.74 13.50
N GLU A 33 -4.47 -7.52 14.72
CA GLU A 33 -5.41 -8.44 15.38
C GLU A 33 -6.63 -8.75 14.51
N ILE A 34 -7.13 -7.75 13.79
CA ILE A 34 -8.25 -7.91 12.87
C ILE A 34 -7.81 -8.68 11.63
N LEU A 35 -6.69 -8.30 11.01
CA LEU A 35 -6.15 -8.96 9.80
C LEU A 35 -5.77 -10.43 10.05
N ASP A 36 -5.22 -10.76 11.22
CA ASP A 36 -4.87 -12.13 11.63
C ASP A 36 -6.09 -13.05 11.61
N SER A 37 -7.28 -12.49 11.88
CA SER A 37 -8.55 -13.21 11.85
C SER A 37 -9.13 -13.41 10.45
N PHE A 38 -8.56 -12.81 9.39
CA PHE A 38 -9.11 -12.90 8.03
C PHE A 38 -8.93 -14.29 7.44
N ASN A 39 -9.99 -14.79 6.81
CA ASN A 39 -9.89 -15.89 5.85
C ASN A 39 -9.67 -15.37 4.41
N ASN A 40 -9.43 -16.27 3.46
CA ASN A 40 -9.13 -15.91 2.06
C ASN A 40 -10.23 -15.06 1.40
N ILE A 41 -11.50 -15.32 1.70
CA ILE A 41 -12.62 -14.56 1.14
C ILE A 41 -12.63 -13.12 1.70
N GLU A 42 -12.27 -12.96 2.97
CA GLU A 42 -12.19 -11.64 3.62
C GLU A 42 -11.03 -10.80 3.07
N TRP A 43 -9.88 -11.43 2.77
CA TRP A 43 -8.77 -10.77 2.08
C TRP A 43 -9.15 -10.27 0.68
N GLU A 44 -9.82 -11.09 -0.12
CA GLU A 44 -10.27 -10.66 -1.45
C GLU A 44 -11.36 -9.57 -1.36
N LYS A 45 -12.24 -9.62 -0.35
CA LYS A 45 -13.19 -8.53 -0.07
C LYS A 45 -12.48 -7.23 0.32
N LEU A 46 -11.40 -7.30 1.10
CA LEU A 46 -10.61 -6.11 1.46
C LEU A 46 -10.09 -5.43 0.21
N LYS A 47 -9.43 -6.15 -0.70
CA LYS A 47 -8.91 -5.62 -1.97
C LYS A 47 -9.98 -4.85 -2.77
N VAL A 48 -11.21 -5.35 -2.81
CA VAL A 48 -12.33 -4.68 -3.48
C VAL A 48 -12.74 -3.41 -2.73
N GLU A 49 -12.87 -3.50 -1.41
CA GLU A 49 -13.31 -2.40 -0.54
C GLU A 49 -12.27 -1.28 -0.39
N LEU A 50 -11.00 -1.48 -0.77
CA LEU A 50 -9.99 -0.42 -0.78
C LEU A 50 -10.48 0.78 -1.60
N ASN A 51 -11.20 0.57 -2.71
CA ASN A 51 -11.77 1.67 -3.51
C ASN A 51 -12.75 2.57 -2.73
N ASN A 52 -13.23 2.13 -1.58
CA ASN A 52 -14.15 2.87 -0.70
C ASN A 52 -13.43 3.47 0.51
N PHE A 53 -12.10 3.44 0.57
CA PHE A 53 -11.33 4.10 1.61
C PHE A 53 -11.24 5.61 1.31
N GLU A 54 -11.27 6.40 2.36
CA GLU A 54 -10.93 7.81 2.32
C GLU A 54 -9.41 7.95 2.23
N ASP A 55 -8.95 9.11 1.76
CA ASP A 55 -7.55 9.30 1.43
C ASP A 55 -6.57 9.11 2.61
N TYR A 56 -6.93 9.61 3.81
CA TYR A 56 -6.13 9.36 5.02
C TYR A 56 -6.17 7.89 5.45
N GLU A 57 -7.23 7.15 5.12
CA GLU A 57 -7.33 5.73 5.41
C GLU A 57 -6.34 4.95 4.55
N HIS A 58 -6.22 5.30 3.26
CA HIS A 58 -5.20 4.76 2.38
C HIS A 58 -3.78 5.04 2.91
N SER A 59 -3.52 6.29 3.27
CA SER A 59 -2.23 6.74 3.78
C SER A 59 -1.77 5.94 5.01
N ILE A 60 -2.65 5.78 6.01
CA ILE A 60 -2.33 5.04 7.24
C ILE A 60 -2.27 3.53 6.97
N PHE A 61 -3.24 2.98 6.22
CA PHE A 61 -3.32 1.54 5.99
C PHE A 61 -2.17 1.02 5.12
N ALA A 62 -1.68 1.80 4.14
CA ALA A 62 -0.49 1.46 3.36
C ALA A 62 0.75 1.22 4.24
N ARG A 63 0.98 2.10 5.22
CA ARG A 63 2.11 1.98 6.15
C ARG A 63 1.93 0.80 7.11
N ALA A 64 0.71 0.60 7.59
CA ALA A 64 0.37 -0.52 8.45
C ALA A 64 0.57 -1.86 7.72
N ILE A 65 0.06 -2.00 6.49
CA ILE A 65 0.14 -3.27 5.74
C ILE A 65 1.55 -3.58 5.28
N LEU A 66 2.37 -2.57 4.96
CA LEU A 66 3.77 -2.78 4.59
C LEU A 66 4.60 -3.29 5.76
N SER A 67 4.27 -2.83 6.98
CA SER A 67 4.93 -3.27 8.23
C SER A 67 4.34 -4.56 8.79
N TYR A 68 3.30 -5.11 8.16
CA TYR A 68 2.65 -6.33 8.63
C TYR A 68 3.56 -7.53 8.38
N GLU A 69 4.03 -8.16 9.46
CA GLU A 69 5.09 -9.17 9.41
C GLU A 69 4.73 -10.36 8.52
N ASN A 70 5.64 -10.69 7.59
CA ASN A 70 5.47 -11.81 6.65
C ASN A 70 5.20 -13.16 7.35
N ASP A 71 5.72 -13.37 8.55
CA ASP A 71 5.55 -14.60 9.32
C ASP A 71 4.11 -14.79 9.85
N ARG A 72 3.34 -13.70 10.03
CA ARG A 72 1.94 -13.75 10.50
C ARG A 72 0.99 -14.34 9.47
N ILE A 73 1.36 -14.30 8.19
CA ILE A 73 0.47 -14.63 7.06
C ILE A 73 1.12 -15.48 5.98
N LEU A 74 2.23 -16.16 6.27
CA LEU A 74 2.91 -17.07 5.34
C LEU A 74 1.89 -17.81 4.44
N ASN A 75 1.88 -17.41 3.16
CA ASN A 75 1.05 -17.95 2.07
C ASN A 75 -0.46 -17.60 2.00
N LYS A 76 -1.01 -16.72 2.85
CA LYS A 76 -2.45 -16.33 2.77
C LYS A 76 -2.73 -15.20 1.78
N VAL A 77 -1.94 -14.14 1.83
CA VAL A 77 -2.12 -12.95 1.01
C VAL A 77 -0.77 -12.38 0.57
N ASP A 78 -0.80 -11.54 -0.45
CA ASP A 78 0.33 -10.76 -0.94
C ASP A 78 0.17 -9.32 -0.44
N ILE A 79 0.90 -8.99 0.63
CA ILE A 79 0.82 -7.65 1.25
C ILE A 79 1.42 -6.58 0.37
N TYR A 80 2.39 -6.93 -0.48
CA TYR A 80 2.99 -6.01 -1.42
C TYR A 80 1.99 -5.66 -2.53
N GLU A 81 1.19 -6.63 -3.01
CA GLU A 81 0.06 -6.32 -3.91
C GLU A 81 -0.88 -5.29 -3.27
N ILE A 82 -1.26 -5.48 -2.01
CA ILE A 82 -2.16 -4.57 -1.29
C ILE A 82 -1.52 -3.19 -1.10
N PHE A 83 -0.26 -3.13 -0.66
CA PHE A 83 0.48 -1.88 -0.52
C PHE A 83 0.49 -1.06 -1.82
N PHE A 84 0.75 -1.70 -2.97
CA PHE A 84 0.75 -0.98 -4.24
C PHE A 84 -0.66 -0.64 -4.75
N MET A 85 -1.69 -1.38 -4.37
CA MET A 85 -3.08 -0.95 -4.58
C MET A 85 -3.37 0.33 -3.79
N GLU A 86 -2.98 0.40 -2.52
CA GLU A 86 -3.09 1.60 -1.68
C GLU A 86 -2.34 2.78 -2.29
N PHE A 87 -1.07 2.58 -2.67
CA PHE A 87 -0.24 3.61 -3.32
C PHE A 87 -0.89 4.21 -4.56
N VAL A 88 -1.54 3.38 -5.39
CA VAL A 88 -2.25 3.84 -6.58
C VAL A 88 -3.52 4.63 -6.22
N LEU A 89 -4.28 4.16 -5.22
CA LEU A 89 -5.56 4.73 -4.82
C LEU A 89 -5.45 6.02 -4.00
N LEU A 90 -4.34 6.19 -3.27
CA LEU A 90 -4.03 7.37 -2.49
C LEU A 90 -3.90 8.61 -3.39
N ASN A 91 -4.78 9.59 -3.27
CA ASN A 91 -4.77 10.80 -4.11
C ASN A 91 -3.89 11.91 -3.55
N HIS A 92 -3.68 11.97 -2.23
CA HIS A 92 -2.79 12.97 -1.64
C HIS A 92 -1.34 12.75 -2.06
N LEU A 93 -0.81 13.68 -2.86
CA LEU A 93 0.48 13.53 -3.53
C LEU A 93 1.65 13.57 -2.56
N ASP A 94 1.59 14.36 -1.47
CA ASP A 94 2.68 14.36 -0.47
C ASP A 94 2.85 12.99 0.20
N ASP A 95 1.73 12.33 0.51
CA ASP A 95 1.77 11.01 1.15
C ASP A 95 2.18 9.94 0.13
N SER A 96 1.64 10.02 -1.09
CA SER A 96 2.04 9.13 -2.19
C SER A 96 3.54 9.24 -2.49
N ASP A 97 4.08 10.47 -2.49
CA ASP A 97 5.49 10.73 -2.71
C ASP A 97 6.36 10.16 -1.58
N CYS A 98 5.89 10.21 -0.33
CA CYS A 98 6.57 9.53 0.77
C CYS A 98 6.58 8.00 0.57
N LEU A 99 5.46 7.39 0.17
CA LEU A 99 5.36 5.95 -0.07
C LEU A 99 6.20 5.48 -1.27
N LEU A 100 6.59 6.37 -2.19
CA LEU A 100 7.45 6.01 -3.32
C LEU A 100 8.82 5.48 -2.85
N GLN A 101 9.30 5.87 -1.67
CA GLN A 101 10.56 5.37 -1.09
C GLN A 101 10.59 3.84 -0.95
N ASP A 102 9.42 3.22 -0.84
CA ASP A 102 9.22 1.78 -0.69
C ASP A 102 9.03 1.04 -2.04
N ILE A 103 9.29 1.70 -3.18
CA ILE A 103 9.08 1.13 -4.52
C ILE A 103 9.85 -0.18 -4.76
N MET A 104 10.99 -0.38 -4.08
CA MET A 104 11.79 -1.61 -4.16
C MET A 104 10.99 -2.88 -3.84
N TYR A 105 9.94 -2.78 -3.01
CA TYR A 105 9.10 -3.92 -2.68
C TYR A 105 8.19 -4.38 -3.82
N LEU A 106 8.12 -3.65 -4.93
CA LEU A 106 7.35 -4.04 -6.12
C LEU A 106 7.80 -5.40 -6.68
N GLU A 107 9.10 -5.70 -6.56
CA GLU A 107 9.67 -6.98 -6.99
C GLU A 107 9.18 -8.18 -6.16
N ASN A 108 8.64 -7.93 -4.96
CA ASN A 108 8.21 -8.96 -4.04
C ASN A 108 6.75 -9.38 -4.22
N ILE A 109 6.00 -8.72 -5.12
CA ILE A 109 4.66 -9.18 -5.49
C ILE A 109 4.80 -10.55 -6.17
N ARG A 110 4.16 -11.57 -5.59
CA ARG A 110 4.25 -12.98 -6.02
C ARG A 110 3.66 -13.19 -7.40
N LYS A 111 2.53 -12.54 -7.68
CA LYS A 111 1.78 -12.62 -8.95
C LYS A 111 1.21 -11.23 -9.29
N PRO A 112 2.06 -10.28 -9.70
CA PRO A 112 1.60 -8.95 -10.02
C PRO A 112 0.57 -9.02 -11.15
N LYS A 113 -0.38 -8.08 -11.17
CA LYS A 113 -1.31 -7.88 -12.29
C LYS A 113 -0.77 -6.77 -13.17
N LEU A 114 -0.79 -6.96 -14.49
CA LEU A 114 -0.28 -5.97 -15.43
C LEU A 114 -0.94 -4.60 -15.25
N ASP A 115 -2.26 -4.57 -15.03
CA ASP A 115 -3.01 -3.34 -14.79
C ASP A 115 -2.52 -2.60 -13.53
N LEU A 116 -2.19 -3.33 -12.46
CA LEU A 116 -1.62 -2.72 -11.24
C LEU A 116 -0.25 -2.11 -11.55
N LEU A 117 0.63 -2.83 -12.26
CA LEU A 117 1.95 -2.32 -12.64
C LEU A 117 1.84 -1.09 -13.55
N GLN A 118 0.91 -1.09 -14.50
CA GLN A 118 0.66 0.08 -15.35
C GLN A 118 0.18 1.28 -14.53
N ASN A 119 -0.72 1.07 -13.57
CA ASN A 119 -1.21 2.13 -12.70
C ASN A 119 -0.10 2.68 -11.78
N VAL A 120 0.74 1.82 -11.21
CA VAL A 120 1.93 2.27 -10.43
C VAL A 120 2.86 3.09 -11.32
N LYS A 121 3.08 2.67 -12.58
CA LYS A 121 3.93 3.41 -13.52
C LYS A 121 3.37 4.80 -13.82
N GLU A 122 2.07 4.92 -14.06
CA GLU A 122 1.44 6.22 -14.27
C GLU A 122 1.48 7.08 -13.00
N LYS A 123 1.30 6.49 -11.82
CA LYS A 123 1.42 7.19 -10.54
C LYS A 123 2.82 7.78 -10.34
N ILE A 124 3.88 7.03 -10.66
CA ILE A 124 5.27 7.51 -10.60
C ILE A 124 5.48 8.74 -11.50
N LYS A 125 4.94 8.73 -12.73
CA LYS A 125 5.03 9.88 -13.65
C LYS A 125 4.33 11.12 -13.09
N ILE A 126 3.16 10.94 -12.47
CA ILE A 126 2.44 12.03 -11.81
C ILE A 126 3.30 12.63 -10.69
N LEU A 127 3.88 11.78 -9.84
CA LEU A 127 4.74 12.22 -8.72
C LEU A 127 6.03 12.90 -9.22
N ARG A 128 6.61 12.46 -10.34
CA ARG A 128 7.78 13.12 -10.93
C ARG A 128 7.49 14.56 -11.38
N SER A 129 6.25 14.83 -11.77
CA SER A 129 5.79 16.19 -12.11
C SER A 129 5.31 16.99 -10.90
N TYR A 130 5.32 16.41 -9.70
CA TYR A 130 4.84 17.06 -8.49
C TYR A 130 5.88 18.04 -7.94
N GLU A 131 5.53 19.33 -7.91
CA GLU A 131 6.46 20.42 -7.56
C GLU A 131 7.03 20.36 -6.13
N LYS A 132 6.38 19.61 -5.23
CA LYS A 132 6.82 19.46 -3.83
C LYS A 132 7.39 18.08 -3.52
N SER A 133 7.75 17.31 -4.53
CA SER A 133 8.34 15.99 -4.31
C SER A 133 9.57 16.09 -3.42
N ILE A 134 9.65 15.20 -2.44
CA ILE A 134 10.81 14.96 -1.58
C ILE A 134 11.80 13.99 -2.21
N ASN A 135 11.41 13.32 -3.30
CA ASN A 135 12.25 12.40 -4.06
C ASN A 135 13.06 13.15 -5.13
N ASP A 136 14.29 12.72 -5.35
CA ASP A 136 15.12 13.28 -6.42
C ASP A 136 14.91 12.55 -7.76
N GLU A 137 15.45 13.12 -8.82
CA GLU A 137 15.39 12.56 -10.17
C GLU A 137 15.99 11.14 -10.26
N LYS A 138 16.97 10.79 -9.41
CA LYS A 138 17.55 9.45 -9.40
C LYS A 138 16.56 8.43 -8.86
N MET A 139 15.80 8.79 -7.82
CA MET A 139 14.75 7.94 -7.28
C MET A 139 13.65 7.67 -8.30
N PHE A 140 13.24 8.68 -9.08
CA PHE A 140 12.28 8.49 -10.17
C PHE A 140 12.79 7.57 -11.27
N LEU A 141 14.04 7.77 -11.72
CA LEU A 141 14.65 6.88 -12.71
C LEU A 141 14.79 5.44 -12.20
N PHE A 142 15.13 5.27 -10.91
CA PHE A 142 15.15 3.96 -10.27
C PHE A 142 13.77 3.30 -10.30
N ALA A 143 12.72 4.01 -9.87
CA ALA A 143 11.34 3.52 -9.85
C ALA A 143 10.83 3.15 -11.25
N GLU A 144 11.10 3.99 -12.26
CA GLU A 144 10.72 3.76 -13.66
C GLU A 144 11.42 2.53 -14.26
N ASN A 145 12.71 2.35 -13.99
CA ASN A 145 13.45 1.17 -14.46
C ASN A 145 12.97 -0.10 -13.76
N LEU A 146 12.78 -0.04 -12.43
CA LEU A 146 12.31 -1.17 -11.64
C LEU A 146 10.98 -1.70 -12.16
N ILE A 147 10.01 -0.81 -12.43
CA ILE A 147 8.70 -1.25 -12.91
C ILE A 147 8.76 -1.85 -14.31
N ASP A 148 9.61 -1.32 -15.18
CA ASP A 148 9.81 -1.89 -16.52
C ASP A 148 10.46 -3.28 -16.47
N ASP A 149 11.41 -3.48 -15.55
CA ASP A 149 12.02 -4.79 -15.30
C ASP A 149 11.02 -5.80 -14.72
N VAL A 150 10.17 -5.38 -13.77
CA VAL A 150 9.11 -6.24 -13.20
C VAL A 150 8.07 -6.62 -14.27
N ILE A 151 7.64 -5.67 -15.11
CA ILE A 151 6.72 -5.94 -16.23
C ILE A 151 7.36 -6.93 -17.21
N LYS A 152 8.62 -6.69 -17.61
CA LYS A 152 9.33 -7.56 -18.54
C LYS A 152 9.46 -8.98 -17.99
N LYS A 153 9.91 -9.13 -16.75
CA LYS A 153 10.10 -10.44 -16.09
C LYS A 153 8.82 -11.28 -16.04
N ASN A 154 7.65 -10.66 -15.91
CA ASN A 154 6.37 -11.38 -15.72
C ASN A 154 5.54 -11.53 -16.99
N TYR A 155 5.79 -10.72 -18.04
CA TYR A 155 4.88 -10.62 -19.20
C TYR A 155 5.56 -10.56 -20.57
N ARG A 156 6.89 -10.67 -20.65
CA ARG A 156 7.64 -10.67 -21.93
C ARG A 156 8.67 -11.78 -21.94
#